data_AF-A0ABD4QKP7-F1
#
_entry.id   AF-A0ABD4QKP7-F1
#
_cell.length_a   1.000
_cell.length_b   1.000
_cell.length_c   1.000
_cell.angle_alpha   90.00
_cell.angle_beta   90.00
_cell.angle_gamma   90.00
#
_symmetry.space_group_name_H-M   'P 1'
#
loop_
_entity.id
_entity.type
_entity.pdbx_description
1 polymer ?
#
loop_
_entity_poly.entity_id
_entity_poly.type
_entity_poly.pdbx_seq_one_letter_code
_entity_poly.pdbx_strand_id
1 'polypeptide(L)'
;MRMNRRYRPYKKGPLPFRYVMLLAILFFVLSTVISLFFINRSIKPTLIHIAELETERIANHLIQYSVQDFADDQENMKDMVVMNTSENGKVTTIDFNAQATSKAMADLSRHLQKNLEDIEKGNFQKEAKEALKDQTDGHDGIIYNIPLGQASGNALIANLGPKVPVRFSVIGDPHTDVEKNIKPYGINNALIDISVLIEVKVRVIIPFASETIVVKNSVPVSIQAVQGDVPDYYNGSGTNSGAPSIVLPEKKGKEE
;
A
#
# COMPACT_ATOMS: atom_id res chain seq x y z
N MET A 1 -45.31 -62.41 -59.53
CA MET A 1 -44.38 -62.45 -58.37
C MET A 1 -43.57 -61.16 -58.35
N ARG A 2 -43.73 -60.32 -57.32
CA ARG A 2 -43.05 -59.02 -57.19
C ARG A 2 -41.75 -59.20 -56.40
N MET A 3 -40.62 -58.92 -57.05
CA MET A 3 -39.28 -59.07 -56.47
C MET A 3 -38.91 -57.79 -55.72
N ASN A 4 -39.03 -57.80 -54.39
CA ASN A 4 -38.61 -56.70 -53.53
C ASN A 4 -37.07 -56.57 -53.55
N ARG A 5 -36.54 -55.61 -54.31
CA ARG A 5 -35.14 -55.18 -54.20
C ARG A 5 -34.96 -54.34 -52.93
N ARG A 6 -34.43 -54.97 -51.87
CA ARG A 6 -33.98 -54.25 -50.66
C ARG A 6 -32.82 -53.31 -51.03
N TYR A 7 -33.03 -52.01 -50.89
CA TYR A 7 -31.97 -51.00 -50.92
C TYR A 7 -30.98 -51.27 -49.76
N ARG A 8 -29.74 -51.67 -50.08
CA ARG A 8 -28.64 -51.69 -49.10
C ARG A 8 -28.01 -50.30 -49.09
N PRO A 9 -27.98 -49.56 -47.95
CA PRO A 9 -27.29 -48.29 -47.90
C PRO A 9 -25.80 -48.52 -48.12
N TYR A 10 -25.21 -47.75 -49.03
CA TYR A 10 -23.76 -47.69 -49.22
C TYR A 10 -23.15 -47.21 -47.89
N LYS A 11 -22.53 -48.13 -47.14
CA LYS A 11 -21.71 -47.75 -45.99
C LYS A 11 -20.49 -47.02 -46.55
N LYS A 12 -20.46 -45.70 -46.43
CA LYS A 12 -19.28 -44.90 -46.78
C LYS A 12 -18.11 -45.45 -45.96
N GLY A 13 -17.07 -45.94 -46.63
CA GLY A 13 -15.86 -46.41 -45.97
C GLY A 13 -15.19 -45.27 -45.19
N PRO A 14 -14.24 -45.57 -44.29
CA PRO A 14 -13.49 -44.55 -43.58
C PRO A 14 -12.80 -43.61 -44.58
N LEU A 15 -12.71 -42.32 -44.23
CA LEU A 15 -12.00 -41.33 -45.03
C LEU A 15 -10.55 -41.79 -45.28
N PRO A 16 -9.97 -41.55 -46.47
CA PRO A 16 -8.57 -41.88 -46.74
C PRO A 16 -7.64 -41.18 -45.74
N PHE A 17 -6.54 -41.84 -45.34
CA PHE A 17 -5.60 -41.37 -44.32
C PHE A 17 -5.16 -39.91 -44.49
N ARG A 18 -4.92 -39.47 -45.74
CA ARG A 18 -4.52 -38.08 -46.06
C ARG A 18 -5.55 -37.04 -45.61
N TYR A 19 -6.85 -37.33 -45.75
CA TYR A 19 -7.91 -36.42 -45.33
C TYR A 19 -8.07 -36.40 -43.80
N VAL A 20 -7.89 -37.55 -43.15
CA VAL A 20 -7.90 -37.64 -41.69
C VAL A 20 -6.76 -36.82 -41.09
N MET A 21 -5.56 -36.93 -41.67
CA MET A 21 -4.39 -36.15 -41.26
C MET A 21 -4.58 -34.64 -41.46
N LEU A 22 -5.12 -34.22 -42.61
CA LEU A 22 -5.43 -32.81 -42.87
C LEU A 22 -6.47 -32.25 -41.89
N LEU A 23 -7.54 -33.01 -41.61
CA LEU A 23 -8.55 -32.61 -40.62
C LEU A 23 -7.98 -32.55 -39.20
N ALA A 24 -7.10 -33.47 -38.82
CA ALA A 24 -6.45 -33.46 -37.51
C ALA A 24 -5.54 -32.24 -37.34
N ILE A 25 -4.76 -31.88 -38.36
CA ILE A 25 -3.92 -30.68 -38.34
C ILE A 25 -4.81 -29.42 -38.26
N LEU A 26 -5.86 -29.35 -39.08
CA LEU A 26 -6.81 -28.23 -39.06
C LEU A 26 -7.45 -28.07 -37.67
N PHE A 27 -7.90 -29.17 -37.08
CA PHE A 27 -8.46 -29.18 -35.74
C PHE A 27 -7.43 -28.77 -34.68
N PHE A 28 -6.20 -29.26 -34.76
CA PHE A 28 -5.13 -28.92 -33.83
C PHE A 28 -4.80 -27.42 -33.87
N VAL A 29 -4.67 -26.84 -35.07
CA VAL A 29 -4.45 -25.40 -35.24
C VAL A 29 -5.62 -24.60 -34.70
N LEU A 30 -6.86 -24.99 -35.04
CA LEU A 30 -8.06 -24.32 -34.55
C LEU A 30 -8.15 -24.38 -33.02
N SER A 31 -7.92 -25.56 -32.43
CA SER A 31 -7.91 -25.76 -30.98
C SER A 31 -6.82 -24.94 -30.29
N THR A 32 -5.64 -24.83 -30.90
CA THR A 32 -4.53 -24.02 -30.35
C THR A 32 -4.89 -22.54 -30.34
N VAL A 33 -5.48 -22.03 -31.43
CA VAL A 33 -5.92 -20.62 -31.52
C VAL A 33 -7.04 -20.33 -30.52
N ILE A 34 -8.04 -21.20 -30.42
CA ILE A 34 -9.13 -21.05 -29.43
C ILE A 34 -8.59 -21.08 -28.01
N SER A 35 -7.66 -22.00 -27.71
CA SER A 35 -7.02 -22.12 -26.40
C SER A 35 -6.27 -20.83 -26.04
N LEU A 36 -5.42 -20.31 -26.93
CA LEU A 36 -4.70 -19.05 -26.70
C LEU A 36 -5.65 -17.88 -26.44
N PHE A 37 -6.76 -17.79 -27.18
CA PHE A 37 -7.74 -16.73 -27.01
C PHE A 37 -8.49 -16.85 -25.68
N PHE A 38 -8.86 -18.07 -25.28
CA PHE A 38 -9.55 -18.34 -24.02
C PHE A 38 -8.65 -18.09 -22.81
N ILE A 39 -7.39 -18.54 -22.90
CA ILE A 39 -6.35 -18.32 -21.90
C ILE A 39 -6.13 -16.82 -21.71
N ASN A 40 -5.91 -16.07 -22.80
CA ASN A 40 -5.68 -14.63 -22.71
C ASN A 40 -6.87 -13.90 -22.07
N ARG A 41 -8.11 -14.25 -22.45
CA ARG A 41 -9.31 -13.62 -21.89
C ARG A 41 -9.54 -13.94 -20.41
N SER A 42 -9.13 -15.12 -19.95
CA SER A 42 -9.36 -15.57 -18.57
C SER A 42 -8.22 -15.18 -17.62
N ILE A 43 -6.97 -15.21 -18.09
CA ILE A 43 -5.78 -14.92 -17.28
C ILE A 43 -5.56 -13.41 -17.11
N LYS A 44 -5.84 -12.62 -18.16
CA LYS A 44 -5.65 -11.16 -18.15
C LYS A 44 -6.21 -10.47 -16.89
N PRO A 45 -7.49 -10.63 -16.52
CA PRO A 45 -8.04 -9.94 -15.35
C PRO A 45 -7.36 -10.36 -14.04
N THR A 46 -7.07 -11.65 -13.88
CA THR A 46 -6.38 -12.16 -12.69
C THR A 46 -4.94 -11.64 -12.59
N LEU A 47 -4.23 -11.59 -13.71
CA LEU A 47 -2.84 -11.11 -13.73
C LEU A 47 -2.76 -9.61 -13.41
N ILE A 48 -3.67 -8.80 -13.97
CA ILE A 48 -3.78 -7.37 -13.63
C ILE A 48 -4.02 -7.22 -12.13
N HIS A 49 -4.99 -7.96 -11.59
CA HIS A 49 -5.32 -7.87 -10.18
C HIS A 49 -4.14 -8.25 -9.26
N ILE A 50 -3.41 -9.33 -9.57
CA ILE A 50 -2.20 -9.70 -8.82
C ILE A 50 -1.14 -8.60 -8.93
N ALA A 51 -0.97 -8.02 -10.13
CA ALA A 51 -0.01 -6.96 -10.35
C ALA A 51 -0.37 -5.69 -9.56
N GLU A 52 -1.66 -5.33 -9.47
CA GLU A 52 -2.14 -4.22 -8.63
C GLU A 52 -1.82 -4.47 -7.16
N LEU A 53 -2.16 -5.64 -6.63
CA LEU A 53 -1.94 -5.99 -5.23
C LEU A 53 -0.46 -5.96 -4.85
N GLU A 54 0.40 -6.57 -5.67
CA GLU A 54 1.84 -6.57 -5.40
C GLU A 54 2.44 -5.18 -5.53
N THR A 55 1.96 -4.39 -6.48
CA THR A 55 2.38 -3.00 -6.63
C THR A 55 1.96 -2.16 -5.43
N GLU A 56 0.71 -2.28 -4.98
CA GLU A 56 0.20 -1.59 -3.80
C GLU A 56 1.00 -1.97 -2.55
N ARG A 57 1.28 -3.28 -2.36
CA ARG A 57 2.11 -3.77 -1.26
C ARG A 57 3.50 -3.13 -1.26
N ILE A 58 4.15 -3.08 -2.41
CA ILE A 58 5.51 -2.53 -2.54
C ILE A 58 5.51 -1.01 -2.36
N ALA A 59 4.53 -0.30 -2.95
CA ALA A 59 4.37 1.13 -2.76
C ALA A 59 4.12 1.48 -1.28
N ASN A 60 3.25 0.74 -0.58
CA ASN A 60 3.02 0.93 0.85
C ASN A 60 4.29 0.72 1.68
N HIS A 61 5.05 -0.33 1.37
CA HIS A 61 6.30 -0.62 2.07
C HIS A 61 7.34 0.48 1.85
N LEU A 62 7.45 0.99 0.62
CA LEU A 62 8.35 2.09 0.30
C LEU A 62 7.93 3.39 0.99
N ILE A 63 6.64 3.69 1.02
CA ILE A 63 6.11 4.86 1.72
C ILE A 63 6.51 4.78 3.20
N GLN A 64 6.27 3.62 3.84
CA GLN A 64 6.64 3.41 5.24
C GLN A 64 8.14 3.60 5.47
N TYR A 65 8.98 2.98 4.63
CA TYR A 65 10.43 3.12 4.69
C TYR A 65 10.86 4.58 4.52
N SER A 66 10.31 5.30 3.53
CA SER A 66 10.71 6.68 3.23
C SER A 66 10.29 7.66 4.32
N VAL A 67 9.13 7.44 4.96
CA VAL A 67 8.72 8.25 6.12
C VAL A 67 9.64 7.99 7.30
N GLN A 68 9.97 6.73 7.57
CA GLN A 68 10.86 6.39 8.68
C GLN A 68 12.27 6.94 8.48
N ASP A 69 12.84 6.75 7.29
CA ASP A 69 14.15 7.30 6.89
C ASP A 69 14.17 8.84 6.99
N PHE A 70 13.08 9.50 6.56
CA PHE A 70 12.95 10.95 6.69
C PHE A 70 12.83 11.41 8.15
N ALA A 71 12.09 10.67 8.98
CA ALA A 71 11.82 11.01 10.38
C ALA A 71 13.01 10.72 11.31
N ASP A 72 13.89 9.78 10.96
CA ASP A 72 15.10 9.48 11.72
C ASP A 72 16.10 10.64 11.73
N ASP A 73 16.04 11.52 10.72
CA ASP A 73 16.78 12.77 10.68
C ASP A 73 16.10 13.83 11.57
N GLN A 74 16.75 14.12 12.70
CA GLN A 74 16.29 15.04 13.73
C GLN A 74 16.04 16.47 13.22
N GLU A 75 16.63 16.88 12.10
CA GLU A 75 16.42 18.21 11.52
C GLU A 75 15.06 18.33 10.82
N ASN A 76 14.56 17.24 10.23
CA ASN A 76 13.40 17.25 9.34
C ASN A 76 12.06 17.47 10.06
N MET A 77 11.98 17.07 11.32
CA MET A 77 10.76 17.19 12.15
C MET A 77 10.87 18.26 13.23
N LYS A 78 11.99 18.96 13.27
CA LYS A 78 12.25 19.98 14.27
C LYS A 78 11.25 21.12 14.14
N ASP A 79 10.87 21.69 15.28
CA ASP A 79 10.05 22.90 15.37
C ASP A 79 8.62 22.77 14.78
N MET A 80 8.17 21.57 14.39
CA MET A 80 6.78 21.32 13.98
C MET A 80 5.80 21.47 15.15
N VAL A 81 6.23 21.05 16.34
CA VAL A 81 5.50 21.18 17.60
C VAL A 81 6.36 21.99 18.56
N VAL A 82 5.86 23.14 18.98
CA VAL A 82 6.50 24.00 19.97
C VAL A 82 5.69 23.92 21.25
N MET A 83 6.29 23.36 22.29
CA MET A 83 5.70 23.33 23.62
C MET A 83 6.21 24.55 24.40
N ASN A 84 5.29 25.44 24.77
CA ASN A 84 5.62 26.53 25.67
C ASN A 84 5.43 26.07 27.11
N THR A 85 6.39 26.44 27.95
CA THR A 85 6.45 26.01 29.35
C THR A 85 6.47 27.24 30.25
N SER A 86 5.71 27.21 31.34
CA SER A 86 5.75 28.22 32.40
C SER A 86 7.10 28.18 33.13
N GLU A 87 7.44 29.23 33.88
CA GLU A 87 8.67 29.31 34.71
C GLU A 87 8.85 28.10 35.64
N ASN A 88 7.74 27.44 36.00
CA ASN A 88 7.70 26.27 36.87
C ASN A 88 7.86 24.93 36.12
N GLY A 89 8.19 24.92 34.83
CA GLY A 89 8.38 23.70 34.05
C GLY A 89 7.10 23.03 33.54
N LYS A 90 5.92 23.68 33.67
CA LYS A 90 4.62 23.14 33.24
C LYS A 90 4.24 23.58 31.82
N VAL A 91 3.76 22.67 30.99
CA VAL A 91 3.30 22.96 29.62
C VAL A 91 2.05 23.83 29.67
N THR A 92 2.08 25.00 29.01
CA THR A 92 0.96 25.95 28.95
C THR A 92 0.24 25.89 27.62
N THR A 93 0.98 25.87 26.51
CA THR A 93 0.42 25.73 25.16
C THR A 93 1.27 24.79 24.31
N ILE A 94 0.59 24.16 23.34
CA ILE A 94 1.21 23.34 22.32
C ILE A 94 0.85 23.98 20.99
N ASP A 95 1.83 24.62 20.38
CA ASP A 95 1.68 25.33 19.13
C ASP A 95 2.21 24.46 17.98
N PHE A 96 1.40 24.34 16.93
CA PHE A 96 1.81 23.66 15.70
C PHE A 96 2.29 24.70 14.70
N ASN A 97 3.58 24.70 14.39
CA ASN A 97 4.16 25.63 13.44
C ASN A 97 3.76 25.23 12.02
N ALA A 98 2.81 25.97 11.43
CA ALA A 98 2.34 25.72 10.08
C ALA A 98 3.43 25.85 9.02
N GLN A 99 4.38 26.77 9.18
CA GLN A 99 5.47 26.95 8.22
C GLN A 99 6.46 25.78 8.26
N ALA A 100 6.88 25.37 9.46
CA ALA A 100 7.76 24.22 9.64
C ALA A 100 7.07 22.93 9.14
N THR A 101 5.79 22.75 9.46
CA THR A 101 4.99 21.61 9.00
C THR A 101 4.91 21.55 7.48
N SER A 102 4.54 22.65 6.82
CA SER A 102 4.46 22.69 5.35
C SER A 102 5.82 22.47 4.68
N LYS A 103 6.91 22.97 5.29
CA LYS A 103 8.27 22.72 4.81
C LYS A 103 8.62 21.23 4.91
N ALA A 104 8.40 20.61 6.07
CA ALA A 104 8.65 19.20 6.30
C ALA A 104 7.84 18.32 5.33
N MET A 105 6.57 18.64 5.08
CA MET A 105 5.75 17.90 4.09
C MET A 105 6.29 18.06 2.67
N ALA A 106 6.74 19.26 2.29
CA ALA A 106 7.36 19.48 0.98
C ALA A 106 8.69 18.72 0.83
N ASP A 107 9.50 18.67 1.88
CA ASP A 107 10.76 17.90 1.91
C ASP A 107 10.48 16.39 1.84
N LEU A 108 9.51 15.89 2.61
CA LEU A 108 9.08 14.50 2.58
C LEU A 108 8.51 14.10 1.22
N SER A 109 7.68 14.94 0.58
CA SER A 109 7.15 14.70 -0.76
C SER A 109 8.27 14.55 -1.80
N ARG A 110 9.30 15.41 -1.73
CA ARG A 110 10.51 15.29 -2.58
C ARG A 110 11.30 14.02 -2.28
N HIS A 111 11.44 13.65 -1.01
CA HIS A 111 12.15 12.44 -0.60
C HIS A 111 11.44 11.17 -1.10
N LEU A 112 10.12 11.11 -0.91
CA LEU A 112 9.26 10.05 -1.44
C LEU A 112 9.36 9.96 -2.96
N GLN A 113 9.25 11.10 -3.66
CA GLN A 113 9.35 11.15 -5.12
C GLN A 113 10.68 10.58 -5.60
N LYS A 114 11.79 11.01 -4.99
CA LYS A 114 13.13 10.53 -5.34
C LYS A 114 13.26 9.03 -5.12
N ASN A 115 12.81 8.51 -3.97
CA ASN A 115 12.87 7.08 -3.67
C ASN A 115 12.00 6.26 -4.63
N LEU A 116 10.80 6.75 -4.95
CA LEU A 116 9.90 6.14 -5.92
C LEU A 116 10.50 6.11 -7.34
N GLU A 117 11.16 7.19 -7.77
CA GLU A 117 11.83 7.27 -9.07
C GLU A 117 13.08 6.39 -9.15
N ASP A 118 13.86 6.31 -8.08
CA ASP A 118 15.04 5.45 -8.01
C ASP A 118 14.64 3.98 -8.17
N ILE A 119 13.48 3.61 -7.63
CA ILE A 119 12.87 2.29 -7.82
C ILE A 119 12.43 2.05 -9.25
N GLU A 120 11.76 3.02 -9.88
CA GLU A 120 11.38 2.94 -11.29
C GLU A 120 12.61 2.77 -12.20
N LYS A 121 13.74 3.41 -11.88
CA LYS A 121 15.00 3.30 -12.64
C LYS A 121 15.79 2.02 -12.32
N GLY A 122 15.33 1.18 -11.40
CA GLY A 122 16.05 -0.03 -10.96
C GLY A 122 17.27 0.26 -10.06
N ASN A 123 17.46 1.52 -9.65
CA ASN A 123 18.54 1.97 -8.78
C ASN A 123 18.15 1.79 -7.31
N PHE A 124 17.84 0.55 -6.93
CA PHE A 124 17.46 0.23 -5.56
C PHE A 124 18.69 0.31 -4.63
N GLN A 125 18.67 1.18 -3.62
CA GLN A 125 19.68 1.22 -2.56
C GLN A 125 19.71 -0.10 -1.79
N LYS A 126 20.88 -0.49 -1.25
CA LYS A 126 21.05 -1.79 -0.58
C LYS A 126 20.10 -1.94 0.61
N GLU A 127 19.87 -0.87 1.38
CA GLU A 127 18.98 -0.87 2.55
C GLU A 127 17.52 -1.15 2.16
N ALA A 128 17.03 -0.51 1.11
CA ALA A 128 15.67 -0.75 0.60
C ALA A 128 15.52 -2.15 -0.05
N LYS A 129 16.59 -2.71 -0.65
CA LYS A 129 16.61 -4.10 -1.15
C LYS A 129 16.49 -5.11 -0.02
N GLU A 130 17.08 -4.83 1.13
CA GLU A 130 16.99 -5.72 2.29
C GLU A 130 15.57 -5.80 2.85
N ALA A 131 14.84 -4.69 2.83
CA ALA A 131 13.47 -4.63 3.31
C ALA A 131 12.49 -5.42 2.40
N LEU A 132 12.85 -5.64 1.13
CA LEU A 132 12.06 -6.35 0.11
C LEU A 132 12.69 -7.68 -0.34
N LYS A 133 13.49 -8.31 0.53
CA LYS A 133 14.50 -9.36 0.29
C LYS A 133 14.12 -10.62 -0.50
N ASP A 134 12.93 -10.75 -1.09
CA ASP A 134 12.44 -12.04 -1.59
C ASP A 134 12.02 -12.11 -3.07
N GLN A 135 11.97 -11.01 -3.84
CA GLN A 135 11.23 -11.08 -5.13
C GLN A 135 11.77 -10.25 -6.32
N THR A 136 12.85 -9.50 -6.16
CA THR A 136 13.42 -8.70 -7.26
C THR A 136 14.59 -9.41 -7.93
N ASP A 137 14.31 -10.08 -9.05
CA ASP A 137 15.33 -10.54 -9.99
C ASP A 137 15.94 -9.31 -10.70
N GLY A 138 16.87 -8.61 -10.03
CA GLY A 138 17.97 -7.77 -10.55
C GLY A 138 17.85 -6.90 -11.82
N HIS A 139 16.68 -6.61 -12.38
CA HIS A 139 16.53 -5.99 -13.71
C HIS A 139 15.72 -4.67 -13.73
N ASP A 140 16.18 -3.69 -14.52
CA ASP A 140 15.55 -2.43 -15.00
C ASP A 140 14.10 -2.12 -14.54
N GLY A 141 13.93 -1.58 -13.33
CA GLY A 141 12.61 -1.09 -12.87
C GLY A 141 11.53 -2.16 -12.74
N ILE A 142 11.90 -3.44 -12.80
CA ILE A 142 11.01 -4.57 -12.60
C ILE A 142 10.94 -4.83 -11.11
N ILE A 143 9.76 -4.60 -10.55
CA ILE A 143 9.55 -4.70 -9.11
C ILE A 143 9.11 -6.12 -8.72
N TYR A 144 8.39 -6.81 -9.62
CA TYR A 144 7.88 -8.14 -9.33
C TYR A 144 7.71 -9.00 -10.59
N ASN A 145 7.80 -10.31 -10.43
CA ASN A 145 7.60 -11.29 -11.50
C ASN A 145 6.50 -12.27 -11.12
N ILE A 146 5.39 -12.28 -11.88
CA ILE A 146 4.25 -13.17 -11.64
C ILE A 146 4.37 -14.41 -12.53
N PRO A 147 4.50 -15.64 -11.99
CA PRO A 147 4.38 -16.85 -12.79
C PRO A 147 3.01 -16.92 -13.48
N LEU A 148 2.98 -17.20 -14.79
CA LEU A 148 1.71 -17.32 -15.53
C LEU A 148 0.74 -18.34 -14.92
N GLY A 149 1.28 -19.41 -14.33
CA GLY A 149 0.48 -20.40 -13.64
C GLY A 149 -0.29 -19.85 -12.43
N GLN A 150 0.18 -18.80 -11.77
CA GLN A 150 -0.48 -18.18 -10.62
C GLN A 150 -1.81 -17.56 -11.05
N ALA A 151 -1.86 -16.96 -12.23
CA ALA A 151 -3.05 -16.36 -12.79
C ALA A 151 -4.03 -17.39 -13.41
N SER A 152 -3.67 -18.68 -13.46
CA SER A 152 -4.58 -19.76 -13.86
C SER A 152 -5.58 -20.16 -12.78
N GLY A 153 -5.37 -19.75 -11.52
CA GLY A 153 -6.20 -20.13 -10.37
C GLY A 153 -6.05 -21.60 -9.94
N ASN A 154 -5.15 -22.37 -10.56
CA ASN A 154 -4.90 -23.75 -10.20
C ASN A 154 -3.67 -23.87 -9.30
N ALA A 155 -3.89 -24.30 -8.05
CA ALA A 155 -2.84 -24.46 -7.04
C ALA A 155 -1.70 -25.39 -7.48
N LEU A 156 -1.99 -26.41 -8.29
CA LEU A 156 -0.97 -27.37 -8.75
C LEU A 156 0.04 -26.76 -9.71
N ILE A 157 -0.36 -25.74 -10.46
CA ILE A 157 0.49 -25.08 -11.45
C ILE A 157 0.77 -23.62 -11.10
N ALA A 158 0.40 -23.15 -9.91
CA ALA A 158 0.50 -21.74 -9.52
C ALA A 158 1.94 -21.18 -9.65
N ASN A 159 2.95 -22.00 -9.35
CA ASN A 159 4.35 -21.59 -9.41
C ASN A 159 5.06 -22.00 -10.71
N LEU A 160 4.31 -22.50 -11.70
CA LEU A 160 4.83 -23.02 -12.97
C LEU A 160 4.56 -22.06 -14.13
N GLY A 161 5.41 -22.17 -15.16
CA GLY A 161 5.28 -21.41 -16.40
C GLY A 161 6.17 -20.17 -16.48
N PRO A 162 6.13 -19.45 -17.62
CA PRO A 162 6.90 -18.23 -17.83
C PRO A 162 6.52 -17.15 -16.82
N LYS A 163 7.52 -16.39 -16.35
CA LYS A 163 7.33 -15.22 -15.48
C LYS A 163 6.90 -14.02 -16.32
N VAL A 164 5.84 -13.32 -15.89
CA VAL A 164 5.41 -12.05 -16.47
C VAL A 164 5.99 -10.91 -15.62
N PRO A 165 6.80 -10.01 -16.20
CA PRO A 165 7.36 -8.89 -15.47
C PRO A 165 6.28 -7.84 -15.19
N VAL A 166 6.24 -7.37 -13.95
CA VAL A 166 5.44 -6.23 -13.50
C VAL A 166 6.37 -5.05 -13.31
N ARG A 167 6.10 -3.99 -14.06
CA ARG A 167 6.77 -2.69 -13.94
C ARG A 167 5.83 -1.70 -13.29
N PHE A 168 6.45 -0.69 -12.72
CA PHE A 168 5.79 0.37 -11.97
C PHE A 168 6.37 1.70 -12.45
N SER A 169 5.52 2.71 -12.51
CA SER A 169 5.93 4.07 -12.81
C SER A 169 5.10 5.04 -11.99
N VAL A 170 5.73 6.06 -11.40
CA VAL A 170 5.00 7.05 -10.61
C VAL A 170 4.42 8.13 -11.51
N ILE A 171 3.19 8.53 -11.18
CA ILE A 171 2.49 9.57 -11.92
C ILE A 171 2.45 10.84 -11.05
N GLY A 172 3.32 11.79 -11.38
CA GLY A 172 3.38 13.09 -10.72
C GLY A 172 3.96 13.02 -9.31
N ASP A 173 3.74 14.09 -8.54
CA ASP A 173 4.33 14.23 -7.22
C ASP A 173 3.45 13.57 -6.14
N PRO A 174 4.04 12.84 -5.17
CA PRO A 174 3.34 12.33 -4.00
C PRO A 174 2.67 13.47 -3.22
N HIS A 175 1.37 13.33 -2.94
CA HIS A 175 0.69 14.24 -2.04
C HIS A 175 0.93 13.81 -0.59
N THR A 176 1.36 14.75 0.25
CA THR A 176 1.61 14.51 1.68
C THR A 176 0.90 15.57 2.51
N ASP A 177 0.30 15.15 3.61
CA ASP A 177 -0.40 16.02 4.56
C ASP A 177 -0.21 15.51 5.99
N VAL A 178 -0.44 16.38 6.98
CA VAL A 178 -0.37 16.02 8.41
C VAL A 178 -1.76 15.95 9.00
N GLU A 179 -2.12 14.77 9.51
CA GLU A 179 -3.29 14.55 10.33
C GLU A 179 -2.93 14.66 11.82
N LYS A 180 -3.73 15.42 12.57
CA LYS A 180 -3.53 15.67 14.00
C LYS A 180 -4.77 15.19 14.75
N ASN A 181 -4.59 14.26 15.67
CA ASN A 181 -5.68 13.69 16.46
C ASN A 181 -5.36 13.86 17.95
N ILE A 182 -6.21 14.60 18.67
CA ILE A 182 -6.03 14.87 20.11
C ILE A 182 -7.16 14.16 20.86
N LYS A 183 -6.79 13.23 21.74
CA LYS A 183 -7.74 12.43 22.52
C LYS A 183 -7.55 12.69 24.01
N PRO A 184 -8.63 12.80 24.81
CA PRO A 184 -8.52 12.77 26.26
C PRO A 184 -7.88 11.44 26.73
N TYR A 185 -6.91 11.51 27.64
CA TYR A 185 -6.19 10.34 28.16
C TYR A 185 -6.01 10.43 29.68
N GLY A 186 -6.66 9.57 30.46
CA GLY A 186 -6.58 9.62 31.93
C GLY A 186 -7.20 10.90 32.54
N ILE A 187 -6.73 11.29 33.73
CA ILE A 187 -7.21 12.49 34.43
C ILE A 187 -6.41 13.70 33.96
N ASN A 188 -7.08 14.64 33.29
CA ASN A 188 -6.51 15.89 32.77
C ASN A 188 -5.26 15.72 31.89
N ASN A 189 -5.13 14.61 31.14
CA ASN A 189 -4.08 14.49 30.11
C ASN A 189 -4.71 14.39 28.72
N ALA A 190 -3.91 14.72 27.72
CA ALA A 190 -4.25 14.57 26.31
C ALA A 190 -3.21 13.69 25.62
N LEU A 191 -3.66 12.79 24.78
CA LEU A 191 -2.82 12.04 23.85
C LEU A 191 -2.89 12.73 22.49
N ILE A 192 -1.75 13.21 22.02
CA ILE A 192 -1.57 13.84 20.72
C ILE A 192 -0.97 12.80 19.79
N ASP A 193 -1.67 12.54 18.70
CA ASP A 193 -1.27 11.62 17.64
C ASP A 193 -1.10 12.44 16.35
N ILE A 194 0.12 12.43 15.83
CA ILE A 194 0.52 13.11 14.60
C ILE A 194 0.86 12.02 13.59
N SER A 195 0.05 11.95 12.55
CA SER A 195 0.19 11.01 11.45
C SER A 195 0.39 11.77 10.14
N VAL A 196 1.19 11.21 9.23
CA VAL A 196 1.36 11.74 7.90
C VAL A 196 0.51 10.94 6.93
N LEU A 197 -0.42 11.62 6.27
CA LEU A 197 -1.26 11.09 5.19
C LEU A 197 -0.53 11.24 3.87
N ILE A 198 -0.44 10.14 3.12
CA ILE A 198 0.32 10.07 1.88
C ILE A 198 -0.56 9.47 0.79
N GLU A 199 -0.67 10.15 -0.33
CA GLU A 199 -1.37 9.67 -1.52
C GLU A 199 -0.41 9.69 -2.73
N VAL A 200 -0.17 8.50 -3.29
CA VAL A 200 0.71 8.31 -4.45
C VAL A 200 -0.09 7.70 -5.60
N LYS A 201 0.03 8.30 -6.79
CA LYS A 201 -0.54 7.75 -8.01
C LYS A 201 0.51 6.93 -8.73
N VAL A 202 0.16 5.69 -9.02
CA VAL A 202 1.08 4.69 -9.52
C VAL A 202 0.50 4.05 -10.76
N ARG A 203 1.31 3.89 -11.80
CA ARG A 203 0.99 3.10 -12.98
C ARG A 203 1.62 1.72 -12.89
N VAL A 204 0.77 0.70 -12.81
CA VAL A 204 1.15 -0.70 -13.00
C VAL A 204 1.25 -0.98 -14.49
N ILE A 205 2.34 -1.60 -14.93
CA ILE A 205 2.61 -1.89 -16.33
C ILE A 205 2.98 -3.37 -16.46
N ILE A 206 2.16 -4.10 -17.20
CA ILE A 206 2.42 -5.48 -17.63
C ILE A 206 2.41 -5.53 -19.17
N PRO A 207 2.96 -6.57 -19.82
CA PRO A 207 3.19 -6.56 -21.28
C PRO A 207 1.97 -6.25 -22.16
N PHE A 208 0.75 -6.47 -21.68
CA PHE A 208 -0.49 -6.32 -22.45
C PHE A 208 -1.53 -5.40 -21.81
N ALA A 209 -1.22 -4.75 -20.67
CA ALA A 209 -2.11 -3.82 -19.99
C ALA A 209 -1.34 -2.86 -19.09
N SER A 210 -1.93 -1.69 -18.85
CA SER A 210 -1.44 -0.76 -17.86
C SER A 210 -2.60 -0.09 -17.17
N GLU A 211 -2.56 -0.03 -15.85
CA GLU A 211 -3.61 0.54 -15.01
C GLU A 211 -3.01 1.50 -13.99
N THR A 212 -3.79 2.51 -13.60
CA THR A 212 -3.37 3.50 -12.61
C THR A 212 -4.11 3.24 -11.31
N ILE A 213 -3.34 2.99 -10.26
CA ILE A 213 -3.82 2.78 -8.90
C ILE A 213 -3.43 3.98 -8.03
N VAL A 214 -4.25 4.26 -7.02
CA VAL A 214 -3.99 5.30 -6.02
C VAL A 214 -3.69 4.62 -4.70
N VAL A 215 -2.44 4.72 -4.26
CA VAL A 215 -1.99 4.14 -2.99
C VAL A 215 -2.10 5.20 -1.91
N LYS A 216 -2.88 4.90 -0.87
CA LYS A 216 -3.08 5.79 0.29
C LYS A 216 -2.53 5.11 1.52
N ASN A 217 -1.64 5.80 2.23
CA ASN A 217 -1.07 5.30 3.48
C ASN A 217 -1.08 6.40 4.54
N SER A 218 -1.25 6.01 5.80
CA SER A 218 -1.17 6.89 6.96
C SER A 218 -0.10 6.35 7.90
N VAL A 219 0.96 7.11 8.10
CA VAL A 219 2.10 6.70 8.92
C VAL A 219 2.13 7.53 10.19
N PRO A 220 1.96 6.93 11.39
CA PRO A 220 2.10 7.66 12.63
C PRO A 220 3.57 8.03 12.84
N VAL A 221 3.84 9.30 13.10
CA VAL A 221 5.21 9.80 13.25
C VAL A 221 5.51 10.23 14.68
N SER A 222 4.50 10.77 15.38
CA SER A 222 4.66 11.11 16.80
C SER A 222 3.39 10.86 17.57
N ILE A 223 3.51 10.13 18.69
CA ILE A 223 2.43 9.95 19.65
C ILE A 223 2.97 10.37 21.00
N GLN A 224 2.36 11.41 21.59
CA GLN A 224 2.82 11.99 22.85
C GLN A 224 1.66 12.17 23.82
N ALA A 225 1.87 11.78 25.07
CA ALA A 225 0.96 12.09 26.16
C ALA A 225 1.41 13.37 26.86
N VAL A 226 0.51 14.34 26.96
CA VAL A 226 0.74 15.62 27.62
C VAL A 226 -0.07 15.63 28.90
N GLN A 227 0.65 15.69 30.02
CA GLN A 227 0.05 15.72 31.34
C GLN A 227 -0.36 17.15 31.71
N GLY A 228 -1.64 17.33 32.03
CA GLY A 228 -2.15 18.56 32.62
C GLY A 228 -2.16 18.49 34.15
N ASP A 229 -2.33 19.65 34.78
CA ASP A 229 -2.40 19.75 36.23
C ASP A 229 -3.64 19.04 36.77
N VAL A 230 -3.43 17.98 37.54
CA VAL A 230 -4.54 17.28 38.17
C VAL A 230 -5.07 18.16 39.32
N PRO A 231 -6.37 18.47 39.39
CA PRO A 231 -6.92 19.23 40.51
C PRO A 231 -6.69 18.48 41.83
N ASP A 232 -6.42 19.21 42.92
CA ASP A 232 -6.29 18.65 44.27
C ASP A 232 -7.56 17.88 44.72
N TYR A 233 -8.68 18.12 44.05
CA TYR A 233 -9.96 17.49 44.33
C TYR A 233 -10.71 17.15 43.05
N TYR A 234 -11.14 15.89 42.92
CA TYR A 234 -11.93 15.39 41.79
C TYR A 234 -13.27 14.85 42.29
N ASN A 235 -14.36 15.59 42.06
CA ASN A 235 -15.72 15.14 42.40
C ASN A 235 -16.36 14.46 41.19
N GLY A 236 -16.18 13.15 41.05
CA GLY A 236 -16.90 12.35 40.07
C GLY A 236 -18.40 12.37 40.35
N SER A 237 -19.26 12.54 39.33
CA SER A 237 -20.71 12.65 39.44
C SER A 237 -21.43 11.34 39.87
N GLY A 238 -21.00 10.73 40.97
CA GLY A 238 -21.74 9.73 41.71
C GLY A 238 -22.58 10.43 42.76
N THR A 239 -23.85 10.05 42.86
CA THR A 239 -24.96 10.70 43.57
C THR A 239 -24.83 10.81 45.09
N ASN A 240 -23.62 10.74 45.67
CA ASN A 240 -23.35 11.01 47.08
C ASN A 240 -21.84 11.20 47.28
N SER A 241 -21.43 12.42 47.64
CA SER A 241 -20.60 12.75 48.82
C SER A 241 -19.66 13.93 48.60
N GLY A 242 -20.07 15.10 49.12
CA GLY A 242 -19.21 16.02 49.85
C GLY A 242 -18.28 16.93 49.03
N ALA A 243 -18.80 18.06 48.54
CA ALA A 243 -17.96 19.20 48.22
C ALA A 243 -17.11 19.57 49.46
N PRO A 244 -15.79 19.83 49.33
CA PRO A 244 -14.98 20.23 50.46
C PRO A 244 -15.38 21.64 50.87
N SER A 245 -15.68 21.82 52.15
CA SER A 245 -16.12 23.09 52.72
C SER A 245 -15.02 24.15 52.77
N ILE A 246 -13.75 23.79 52.48
CA ILE A 246 -12.57 24.63 52.67
C ILE A 246 -11.58 24.39 51.53
N VAL A 247 -11.25 25.46 50.80
CA VAL A 247 -10.11 25.53 49.88
C VAL A 247 -9.00 26.26 50.63
N LEU A 248 -7.84 25.62 50.83
CA LEU A 248 -6.69 26.32 51.38
C LEU A 248 -6.09 27.22 50.29
N PRO A 249 -5.77 28.50 50.60
CA PRO A 249 -5.11 29.37 49.65
C PRO A 249 -3.70 28.85 49.33
N GLU A 250 -3.35 28.92 48.05
CA GLU A 250 -2.05 28.52 47.52
C GLU A 250 -0.93 29.33 48.21
N LYS A 251 0.07 28.63 48.77
CA LYS A 251 1.22 29.29 49.40
C LYS A 251 2.01 30.05 48.34
N LYS A 252 1.85 31.37 48.27
CA LYS A 252 2.82 32.23 47.58
C LYS A 252 4.19 31.98 48.20
N GLY A 253 5.13 31.50 47.37
CA GLY A 253 6.54 31.41 47.74
C GLY A 253 7.01 32.76 48.28
N LYS A 254 7.76 32.73 49.38
CA LYS A 254 8.42 33.91 49.89
C LYS A 254 9.48 34.32 48.86
N GLU A 255 9.35 35.51 48.31
CA GLU A 255 10.49 36.22 47.73
C GLU A 255 11.48 36.47 48.88
N GLU A 256 12.64 35.82 48.82
CA GLU A 256 13.85 36.19 49.56
C GLU A 256 14.82 36.90 48.62
#